data_AF-A0A2W6DBS8-F1
#
_entry.id   AF-A0A2W6DBS8-F1
#
_cell.length_a   1.000
_cell.length_b   1.000
_cell.length_c   1.000
_cell.angle_alpha   90.00
_cell.angle_beta   90.00
_cell.angle_gamma   90.00
#
_symmetry.space_group_name_H-M   'P 1'
#
loop_
_entity.id
_entity.type
_entity.pdbx_description
1 polymer ?
#
loop_
_entity_poly.entity_id
_entity_poly.type
_entity_poly.pdbx_seq_one_letter_code
_entity_poly.pdbx_strand_id
1 'polypeptide(L)'
;MLSVLAGEVTIAEASRREKASEQSIGRWQDEFLEAGKTGHSAGRSGPSSREQQLEAEVSDLTPAVGAAAVELRGLDEVRAGPLAPSRTSR
;
A
#
# COMPACT_ATOMS: atom_id res chain seq x y z
N MET A 1 -20.59 16.69 14.80
CA MET A 1 -19.43 17.21 14.05
C MET A 1 -19.51 17.00 12.53
N LEU A 2 -19.47 15.77 11.98
CA LEU A 2 -19.47 15.55 10.52
C LEU A 2 -20.73 16.06 9.80
N SER A 3 -21.89 16.04 10.45
CA SER A 3 -23.14 16.62 9.90
C SER A 3 -23.04 18.13 9.60
N VAL A 4 -22.09 18.85 10.23
CA VAL A 4 -21.79 20.26 9.89
C VAL A 4 -21.13 20.35 8.51
N LEU A 5 -20.21 19.42 8.20
CA LEU A 5 -19.56 19.33 6.90
C LEU A 5 -20.54 18.88 5.81
N ALA A 6 -21.48 18.01 6.16
CA ALA A 6 -22.55 17.57 5.27
C ALA A 6 -23.65 18.63 5.06
N GLY A 7 -23.62 19.75 5.81
CA GLY A 7 -24.63 20.81 5.75
C GLY A 7 -25.98 20.45 6.39
N GLU A 8 -26.07 19.29 7.04
CA GLU A 8 -27.28 18.79 7.72
C GLU A 8 -27.57 19.52 9.03
N VAL A 9 -26.53 20.08 9.66
CA VAL A 9 -26.59 20.77 10.94
C VAL A 9 -25.77 22.05 10.85
N THR A 10 -26.31 23.17 11.31
CA THR A 10 -25.58 24.44 11.35
C THR A 10 -24.52 24.43 12.46
N ILE A 11 -23.50 25.30 12.33
CA ILE A 11 -22.48 25.50 13.40
C ILE A 11 -23.14 25.87 14.73
N ALA A 12 -24.17 26.73 14.69
CA ALA A 12 -24.91 27.15 15.88
C ALA A 12 -25.66 25.99 16.55
N GLU A 13 -26.26 25.09 15.77
CA GLU A 13 -26.91 23.89 16.30
C GLU A 13 -25.89 22.90 16.87
N ALA A 14 -24.75 22.71 16.19
CA ALA A 14 -23.67 21.87 16.69
C ALA A 14 -23.09 22.42 18.00
N SER A 15 -22.90 23.74 18.11
CA SER A 15 -22.45 24.43 19.32
C SER A 15 -23.33 24.10 20.53
N ARG A 16 -24.66 24.20 20.36
CA ARG A 16 -25.62 23.87 21.42
C ARG A 16 -25.60 22.39 21.81
N ARG A 17 -25.48 21.48 20.84
CA ARG A 17 -25.47 20.02 21.09
C ARG A 17 -24.19 19.57 21.78
N GLU A 18 -23.05 20.08 21.32
CA GLU A 18 -21.72 19.65 21.75
C GLU A 18 -21.19 20.49 22.93
N LYS A 19 -21.92 21.52 23.37
CA LYS A 19 -21.53 22.46 24.43
C LYS A 19 -20.15 23.11 24.18
N ALA A 20 -19.84 23.34 22.91
CA ALA A 20 -18.62 23.99 22.47
C ALA A 20 -18.97 25.35 21.83
N SER A 21 -18.02 26.28 21.80
CA SER A 21 -18.29 27.57 21.16
C SER A 21 -18.42 27.42 19.64
N GLU A 22 -19.25 28.25 19.00
CA GLU A 22 -19.37 28.29 17.53
C GLU A 22 -18.01 28.57 16.87
N GLN A 23 -17.17 29.39 17.49
CA GLN A 23 -15.82 29.67 17.01
C GLN A 23 -14.93 28.42 17.03
N SER A 24 -15.02 27.60 18.08
CA SER A 24 -14.28 26.34 18.19
C SER A 24 -14.69 25.36 17.09
N ILE A 25 -15.98 25.28 16.80
CA ILE A 25 -16.53 24.41 15.76
C ILE A 25 -16.15 24.92 14.36
N GLY A 26 -16.20 26.24 14.12
CA GLY A 26 -15.76 26.84 12.87
C GLY A 26 -14.27 26.58 12.60
N ARG A 27 -13.41 26.76 13.61
CA ARG A 27 -11.97 26.42 13.50
C ARG A 27 -11.75 24.95 13.17
N TRP A 28 -12.47 24.05 13.86
CA TRP A 28 -12.38 22.63 13.55
C TRP A 28 -12.78 22.31 12.11
N GLN A 29 -13.86 22.93 11.61
CA GLN A 29 -14.31 22.74 10.24
C GLN A 29 -13.24 23.19 9.23
N ASP A 30 -12.63 24.36 9.44
CA ASP A 30 -11.56 24.87 8.59
C ASP A 30 -10.33 23.95 8.62
N GLU A 31 -9.86 23.57 9.81
CA GLU A 31 -8.71 22.66 9.98
C GLU A 31 -8.95 21.30 9.32
N PHE A 32 -10.15 20.75 9.46
CA PHE A 32 -10.52 19.47 8.84
C PHE A 32 -10.49 19.57 7.31
N LEU A 33 -11.04 20.63 6.73
CA LEU A 33 -11.08 20.82 5.28
C LEU A 33 -9.67 21.07 4.71
N GLU A 34 -8.83 21.86 5.38
CA GLU A 34 -7.45 22.09 4.95
C GLU A 34 -6.60 20.83 5.06
N ALA A 35 -6.72 20.07 6.14
CA ALA A 35 -6.06 18.76 6.26
C ALA A 35 -6.54 17.78 5.18
N GLY A 36 -7.85 17.77 4.89
CA GLY A 36 -8.44 16.95 3.83
C GLY A 36 -7.92 17.31 2.44
N LYS A 37 -7.84 18.60 2.09
CA LYS A 37 -7.25 19.08 0.83
C LYS A 37 -5.78 18.69 0.72
N THR A 38 -5.02 18.84 1.80
CA THR A 38 -3.60 18.49 1.87
C THR A 38 -3.39 17.00 1.66
N GLY A 39 -4.11 16.16 2.42
CA GLY A 39 -4.05 14.70 2.28
C GLY A 39 -4.52 14.21 0.91
N HIS A 40 -5.56 14.82 0.35
CA HIS A 40 -6.06 14.48 -0.98
C HIS A 40 -5.09 14.89 -2.10
N SER A 41 -4.37 16.00 -1.94
CA SER A 41 -3.32 16.42 -2.87
C SER A 41 -2.09 15.52 -2.76
N ALA A 42 -1.69 15.18 -1.54
CA ALA A 42 -0.60 14.23 -1.29
C ALA A 42 -0.91 12.82 -1.82
N GLY A 43 -2.16 12.34 -1.65
CA GLY A 43 -2.62 11.07 -2.21
C GLY A 43 -2.72 11.03 -3.73
N ARG A 44 -2.72 12.19 -4.40
CA ARG A 44 -2.56 12.28 -5.87
C ARG A 44 -1.10 12.26 -6.33
N SER A 45 -0.13 12.41 -5.42
CA SER A 45 1.30 12.44 -5.74
C SER A 45 1.92 11.05 -5.86
N GLY A 46 1.31 10.15 -6.63
CA GLY A 46 1.92 8.87 -7.04
C GLY A 46 2.46 7.99 -5.90
N PRO A 47 3.25 6.95 -6.22
CA PRO A 47 3.93 6.16 -5.20
C PRO A 47 4.91 7.05 -4.43
N SER A 48 4.91 6.93 -3.11
CA SER A 48 5.89 7.56 -2.25
C SER A 48 7.31 7.18 -2.69
N SER A 49 8.30 8.03 -2.38
CA SER A 49 9.72 7.74 -2.66
C SER A 49 10.16 6.35 -2.17
N ARG A 50 9.60 5.92 -1.02
CA ARG A 50 9.81 4.57 -0.47
C ARG A 50 9.20 3.47 -1.33
N GLU A 51 7.98 3.66 -1.84
CA GLU A 51 7.34 2.68 -2.73
C GLU A 51 8.10 2.56 -4.06
N GLN A 52 8.59 3.66 -4.62
CA GLN A 52 9.42 3.62 -5.83
C GLN A 52 10.75 2.89 -5.59
N GLN A 53 11.37 3.11 -4.43
CA GLN A 53 12.59 2.40 -4.06
C GLN A 53 12.35 0.90 -3.89
N LEU A 54 11.24 0.51 -3.24
CA LEU A 54 10.87 -0.90 -3.11
C LEU A 54 10.55 -1.54 -4.46
N GLU A 55 9.92 -0.81 -5.38
CA GLU A 55 9.62 -1.32 -6.72
C GLU A 55 10.89 -1.54 -7.54
N ALA A 56 11.87 -0.63 -7.43
CA ALA A 56 13.20 -0.83 -8.01
C ALA A 56 13.91 -2.05 -7.41
N GLU A 57 13.87 -2.21 -6.09
CA GLU A 57 14.48 -3.36 -5.41
C GLU A 57 13.82 -4.69 -5.83
N VAL A 58 12.49 -4.74 -5.95
CA VAL A 58 11.77 -5.92 -6.44
C VAL A 58 12.15 -6.23 -7.89
N SER A 59 12.26 -5.21 -8.74
CA SER A 59 12.69 -5.35 -10.13
C SER A 59 14.11 -5.94 -10.24
N ASP A 60 15.02 -5.53 -9.36
CA ASP A 60 16.41 -6.01 -9.36
C ASP A 60 16.54 -7.42 -8.74
N LEU A 61 15.79 -7.73 -7.68
CA LEU A 61 15.87 -9.02 -6.99
C LEU A 61 15.17 -10.15 -7.75
N THR A 62 14.09 -9.87 -8.47
CA THR A 62 13.28 -10.90 -9.14
C THR A 62 14.08 -11.73 -10.15
N PRO A 63 14.88 -11.13 -11.05
CA PRO A 63 15.73 -11.88 -11.97
C PRO A 63 16.79 -12.72 -11.25
N ALA A 64 17.40 -12.20 -10.18
CA ALA A 64 18.42 -12.90 -9.41
C ALA A 64 17.87 -14.16 -8.73
N VAL A 65 16.67 -14.06 -8.16
CA VAL A 65 15.95 -15.21 -7.60
C VAL A 65 15.64 -16.24 -8.69
N GLY A 66 15.20 -15.77 -9.87
CA GLY A 66 14.96 -16.65 -11.03
C GLY A 66 16.21 -17.41 -11.48
N ALA A 67 17.35 -16.72 -11.59
CA ALA A 67 18.62 -17.33 -11.98
C ALA A 67 19.08 -18.39 -10.97
N ALA A 68 19.03 -18.08 -9.68
CA ALA A 68 19.40 -19.03 -8.62
C ALA A 68 18.52 -20.29 -8.64
N ALA A 69 17.21 -20.13 -8.88
CA ALA A 69 16.29 -21.28 -8.98
C ALA A 69 16.63 -22.21 -10.16
N VAL A 70 17.08 -21.65 -11.29
CA VAL A 70 17.51 -22.43 -12.47
C VAL A 70 18.81 -23.17 -12.17
N GLU A 71 19.79 -22.53 -11.54
CA GLU A 71 21.06 -23.17 -11.17
C GLU A 71 20.85 -24.34 -10.21
N LEU A 72 20.02 -24.17 -9.17
CA LEU A 72 19.70 -25.23 -8.22
C LEU A 72 19.05 -26.43 -8.91
N ARG A 73 18.12 -26.19 -9.83
CA ARG A 73 17.49 -27.26 -10.61
C ARG A 73 18.51 -28.01 -11.47
N GLY A 74 19.43 -27.28 -12.12
CA GLY A 74 20.50 -27.88 -12.92
C GLY A 74 21.42 -28.76 -12.08
N LEU A 75 21.77 -28.33 -10.86
CA LEU A 75 22.58 -29.13 -9.93
C LEU A 75 21.85 -30.41 -9.48
N ASP A 76 20.55 -30.32 -9.22
CA ASP A 76 19.73 -31.49 -8.89
C ASP A 76 19.64 -32.49 -10.05
N GLU A 77 19.50 -32.01 -11.28
CA GLU A 77 19.47 -32.85 -12.49
C GLU A 77 20.82 -33.55 -12.72
N VAL A 78 21.93 -32.83 -12.57
CA VAL A 78 23.28 -33.42 -12.64
C VAL A 78 23.50 -34.46 -11.55
N ARG A 79 23.03 -34.20 -10.33
CA ARG A 79 23.14 -35.13 -9.19
C ARG A 79 22.27 -36.37 -9.34
N ALA A 80 21.12 -36.28 -10.00
CA ALA A 80 20.24 -37.42 -10.23
C ALA A 80 20.89 -38.49 -11.13
N GLY A 81 21.89 -38.11 -11.95
CA GLY A 81 22.59 -39.01 -12.86
C GLY A 81 21.69 -39.55 -13.99
N PRO A 82 22.27 -40.21 -15.00
CA PRO A 82 21.47 -40.83 -16.06
C PRO A 82 20.61 -41.96 -15.48
N LEU A 83 19.29 -41.91 -15.73
CA LEU A 83 18.39 -43.04 -15.47
C LEU A 83 18.94 -44.28 -16.17
N ALA A 84 19.38 -45.26 -15.39
CA ALA A 84 19.92 -46.51 -15.92
C ALA A 84 18.84 -47.18 -16.81
N PRO A 85 19.21 -47.72 -17.99
CA PRO A 85 18.24 -48.34 -18.88
C PRO A 85 17.54 -49.48 -18.16
N SER A 86 16.21 -49.41 -18.11
CA SER A 86 15.37 -50.41 -17.47
C SER A 86 15.64 -51.76 -18.12
N ARG A 87 16.16 -52.73 -17.34
CA ARG A 87 16.30 -54.12 -17.78
C ARG A 87 14.90 -54.64 -18.10
N THR A 88 14.54 -54.67 -19.38
CA THR A 88 13.38 -55.43 -19.83
C THR A 88 13.77 -56.92 -19.73
N SER A 89 13.13 -57.63 -18.80
CA SER A 89 13.25 -59.09 -18.72
C SER A 89 12.62 -59.71 -19.96
N ARG A 90 13.33 -60.68 -20.55
CA ARG A 90 12.89 -61.45 -21.72
C ARG A 90 12.26 -62.76 -21.28
#